data_AF-A0A7Y3C7M9-F1
#
_entry.id   AF-A0A7Y3C7M9-F1
#
_cell.length_a   1.000
_cell.length_b   1.000
_cell.length_c   1.000
_cell.angle_alpha   90.00
_cell.angle_beta   90.00
_cell.angle_gamma   90.00
#
_symmetry.space_group_name_H-M   'P 1'
#
loop_
_entity.id
_entity.type
_entity.pdbx_description
1 polymer ?
#
loop_
_entity_poly.entity_id
_entity_poly.type
_entity_poly.pdbx_seq_one_letter_code
_entity_poly.pdbx_strand_id
1 'polypeptide(L)'
;MKDLKYLAAFSIPVVAFIGVYFQGYFVFLTPIFLFGFLPFLEHLLRLDTANLDDSEVANKSKNKLFDWLLYLNLPLVYGILIYALIVVSSQDLTVYEIIGLILTIGMLLGANGINVAHELGHRQASKERFLGKALLLPSLYMHFYIEHNFGHHLHA
;
A
#
# COMPACT_ATOMS: atom_id res chain seq x y z
N MET A 1 2.13 -15.35 16.05
CA MET A 1 1.77 -16.04 14.79
C MET A 1 0.47 -15.50 14.16
N LYS A 2 -0.58 -15.19 14.93
CA LYS A 2 -1.85 -14.61 14.40
C LYS A 2 -1.67 -13.27 13.65
N ASP A 3 -0.63 -12.49 13.97
CA ASP A 3 -0.37 -11.19 13.34
C ASP A 3 0.54 -11.27 12.09
N LEU A 4 1.02 -12.46 11.72
CA LEU A 4 1.80 -12.61 10.47
C LEU A 4 0.95 -12.33 9.23
N LYS A 5 -0.37 -12.44 9.32
CA LYS A 5 -1.29 -12.10 8.23
C LYS A 5 -1.17 -10.64 7.78
N TYR A 6 -0.74 -9.73 8.64
CA TYR A 6 -0.52 -8.33 8.28
C TYR A 6 0.70 -8.14 7.38
N LEU A 7 1.61 -9.11 7.33
CA LEU A 7 2.69 -9.12 6.34
C LEU A 7 2.16 -9.33 4.91
N ALA A 8 0.94 -9.86 4.74
CA ALA A 8 0.32 -10.00 3.43
C ALA A 8 0.17 -8.65 2.72
N ALA A 9 0.07 -7.53 3.45
CA ALA A 9 0.06 -6.19 2.86
C ALA A 9 1.36 -5.84 2.10
N PHE A 10 2.48 -6.53 2.38
CA PHE A 10 3.73 -6.36 1.64
C PHE A 10 3.84 -7.24 0.40
N SER A 11 2.87 -8.13 0.16
CA SER A 11 2.83 -8.90 -1.09
C SER A 11 2.74 -7.98 -2.32
N ILE A 12 2.00 -6.88 -2.22
CA ILE A 12 1.85 -5.91 -3.32
C ILE A 12 3.18 -5.23 -3.66
N PRO A 13 3.93 -4.62 -2.71
CA PRO A 13 5.28 -4.10 -2.97
C PRO A 13 6.23 -5.14 -3.57
N VAL A 14 6.20 -6.38 -3.10
CA VAL A 14 7.06 -7.45 -3.61
C VAL A 14 6.71 -7.79 -5.06
N VAL A 15 5.43 -7.98 -5.35
CA VAL A 15 4.93 -8.28 -6.70
C VAL A 15 5.20 -7.11 -7.65
N ALA A 16 5.01 -5.87 -7.20
CA ALA A 16 5.32 -4.67 -7.96
C ALA A 16 6.82 -4.57 -8.26
N PHE A 17 7.68 -4.83 -7.28
CA PHE A 17 9.13 -4.84 -7.49
C PHE A 17 9.53 -5.89 -8.53
N ILE A 18 9.00 -7.11 -8.45
CA ILE A 18 9.24 -8.17 -9.44
C ILE A 18 8.82 -7.70 -10.84
N GLY A 19 7.64 -7.08 -10.97
CA GLY A 19 7.16 -6.57 -12.25
C GLY A 19 8.05 -5.48 -12.84
N VAL A 20 8.49 -4.52 -12.02
CA VAL A 20 9.39 -3.45 -12.45
C VAL A 20 10.79 -3.97 -12.78
N TYR A 21 11.28 -4.98 -12.04
CA TYR A 21 12.61 -5.55 -12.22
C TYR A 21 12.72 -6.40 -13.49
N PHE A 22 11.78 -7.32 -13.72
CA PHE A 22 11.84 -8.24 -14.86
C PHE A 22 11.25 -7.67 -16.16
N GLN A 23 10.43 -6.62 -16.08
CA GLN A 23 9.84 -5.95 -17.24
C GLN A 23 9.06 -6.91 -18.15
N GLY A 24 8.89 -6.60 -19.44
CA GLY A 24 8.13 -7.44 -20.37
C GLY A 24 6.71 -7.71 -19.87
N TYR A 25 6.24 -8.96 -19.94
CA TYR A 25 4.91 -9.30 -19.44
C TYR A 25 4.79 -9.21 -17.90
N PHE A 26 5.89 -9.20 -17.17
CA PHE A 26 5.87 -9.13 -15.70
C PHE A 26 5.36 -7.78 -15.18
N VAL A 27 5.37 -6.71 -16.00
CA VAL A 27 4.81 -5.42 -15.58
C VAL A 27 3.30 -5.48 -15.29
N PHE A 28 2.61 -6.54 -15.73
CA PHE A 28 1.20 -6.79 -15.43
C PHE A 28 0.96 -7.71 -14.22
N LEU A 29 2.03 -8.18 -13.56
CA LEU A 29 1.92 -9.10 -12.42
C LEU A 29 1.12 -8.47 -11.27
N THR A 30 1.31 -7.18 -10.98
CA THR A 30 0.58 -6.48 -9.91
C THR A 30 -0.92 -6.38 -10.19
N PRO A 31 -1.38 -5.91 -11.38
CA PRO A 31 -2.78 -6.00 -11.78
C PRO A 31 -3.36 -7.41 -11.68
N ILE A 32 -2.67 -8.41 -12.22
CA ILE A 32 -3.14 -9.80 -12.20
C ILE A 32 -3.23 -10.33 -10.77
N PHE A 33 -2.26 -9.99 -9.93
CA PHE A 33 -2.25 -10.37 -8.52
C PHE A 33 -3.43 -9.74 -7.77
N LEU A 34 -3.64 -8.44 -7.92
CA LEU A 34 -4.68 -7.70 -7.19
C LEU A 34 -6.10 -8.02 -7.64
N PHE A 35 -6.32 -8.20 -8.94
CA PHE A 35 -7.68 -8.38 -9.49
C PHE A 35 -7.99 -9.82 -9.92
N GLY A 36 -6.98 -10.70 -9.96
CA GLY A 36 -7.16 -12.11 -10.28
C GLY A 36 -6.85 -13.00 -9.07
N PHE A 37 -5.60 -12.99 -8.62
CA PHE A 37 -5.15 -13.91 -7.57
C PHE A 37 -5.76 -13.62 -6.20
N LEU A 38 -5.79 -12.35 -5.77
CA LEU A 38 -6.29 -11.99 -4.45
C LEU A 38 -7.80 -12.27 -4.31
N PRO A 39 -8.69 -11.89 -5.26
CA PRO A 39 -10.11 -12.24 -5.17
C PRO A 39 -10.35 -13.75 -5.22
N PHE A 40 -9.55 -14.49 -6.01
CA PHE A 40 -9.60 -15.95 -6.02
C PHE A 40 -9.22 -16.55 -4.66
N LEU A 41 -8.17 -16.03 -4.02
CA LEU A 41 -7.74 -16.46 -2.70
C LEU A 41 -8.80 -16.15 -1.64
N GLU A 42 -9.40 -14.96 -1.69
CA GLU A 42 -10.49 -14.56 -0.80
C GLU A 42 -11.71 -15.47 -0.94
N HIS A 43 -12.01 -15.94 -2.15
CA HIS A 43 -13.09 -16.89 -2.38
C HIS A 43 -12.80 -18.28 -1.76
N LEU A 44 -11.53 -18.70 -1.75
CA LEU A 44 -11.12 -19.99 -1.20
C LEU A 44 -10.97 -19.97 0.33
N LEU A 45 -10.51 -18.85 0.89
CA LEU A 45 -10.28 -18.69 2.32
C LEU A 45 -11.57 -18.36 3.05
N ARG A 46 -11.78 -18.98 4.21
CA ARG A 46 -12.91 -18.64 5.08
C ARG A 46 -12.64 -17.33 5.80
N LEU A 47 -13.61 -16.42 5.74
CA LEU A 47 -13.60 -15.18 6.50
C LEU A 47 -13.81 -15.49 7.98
N ASP A 48 -12.96 -14.92 8.83
CA ASP A 48 -13.16 -14.92 10.27
C ASP A 48 -14.08 -13.74 10.63
N THR A 49 -15.31 -14.05 11.04
CA THR A 49 -16.32 -13.05 11.43
C THR A 49 -16.37 -12.82 12.94
N ALA A 50 -15.45 -13.41 13.71
CA ALA A 50 -15.40 -13.19 15.14
C ALA A 50 -14.90 -11.76 15.43
N ASN A 51 -15.71 -11.00 16.19
CA ASN A 51 -15.27 -9.73 16.74
C ASN A 51 -14.27 -9.97 17.85
N LEU A 52 -13.26 -9.09 17.94
CA LEU A 52 -12.31 -9.10 19.04
C LEU A 52 -12.99 -8.56 20.30
N ASP A 53 -12.66 -9.14 21.45
CA ASP A 53 -13.11 -8.60 22.74
C ASP A 53 -12.40 -7.26 23.03
N ASP A 54 -13.03 -6.38 23.82
CA ASP A 54 -12.50 -5.04 24.14
C ASP A 54 -11.06 -5.08 24.70
N SER A 55 -10.73 -6.12 25.46
CA SER A 55 -9.39 -6.34 26.02
C SER A 55 -8.33 -6.69 24.96
N GLU A 56 -8.73 -7.39 23.89
CA GLU A 56 -7.86 -7.74 22.76
C GLU A 56 -7.65 -6.53 21.85
N VAL A 57 -8.69 -5.72 21.65
CA VAL A 57 -8.61 -4.44 20.92
C VAL A 57 -7.64 -3.48 21.60
N ALA A 58 -7.74 -3.32 22.92
CA ALA A 58 -6.87 -2.45 23.70
C ALA A 58 -5.39 -2.92 23.73
N ASN A 59 -5.14 -4.21 23.60
CA ASN A 59 -3.78 -4.76 23.51
C ASN A 59 -3.19 -4.60 22.10
N LYS A 60 -3.98 -4.79 21.05
CA LYS A 60 -3.52 -4.63 19.66
C LYS A 60 -3.19 -3.18 19.32
N SER A 61 -3.96 -2.21 19.84
CA SER A 61 -3.71 -0.78 19.60
C SER A 61 -2.37 -0.29 20.17
N LYS A 62 -1.76 -1.02 21.11
CA LYS A 62 -0.45 -0.71 21.71
C LYS A 62 0.73 -1.44 21.05
N ASN A 63 0.47 -2.27 20.03
CA ASN A 63 1.51 -3.12 19.47
C ASN A 63 2.35 -2.36 18.44
N LYS A 64 3.57 -2.00 18.85
CA LYS A 64 4.58 -1.30 18.04
C LYS A 64 4.94 -2.00 16.73
N LEU A 65 4.67 -3.30 16.61
CA LEU A 65 4.86 -4.02 15.35
C LEU A 65 4.07 -3.34 14.22
N PHE A 66 2.80 -3.01 14.47
CA PHE A 66 1.94 -2.38 13.46
C PHE A 66 2.46 -1.03 13.01
N ASP A 67 2.90 -0.20 13.95
CA ASP A 67 3.49 1.11 13.64
C ASP A 67 4.69 0.96 12.70
N TRP A 68 5.58 -0.02 12.98
CA TRP A 68 6.72 -0.31 12.11
C TRP A 68 6.30 -0.79 10.72
N LEU A 69 5.25 -1.62 10.61
CA LEU A 69 4.73 -2.04 9.31
C LEU A 69 4.19 -0.82 8.53
N LEU A 70 3.51 0.11 9.18
CA LEU A 70 3.05 1.35 8.53
C LEU A 70 4.25 2.20 8.06
N TYR A 71 5.25 2.40 8.93
CA TYR A 71 6.42 3.22 8.58
C TYR A 71 7.27 2.63 7.46
N LEU A 72 7.36 1.31 7.37
CA LEU A 72 8.11 0.61 6.33
C LEU A 72 7.53 0.84 4.92
N ASN A 73 6.25 1.20 4.81
CA ASN A 73 5.66 1.50 3.50
C ASN A 73 6.29 2.73 2.84
N LEU A 74 6.74 3.72 3.61
CA LEU A 74 7.36 4.93 3.03
C LEU A 74 8.62 4.62 2.21
N PRO A 75 9.67 3.98 2.76
CA PRO A 75 10.85 3.64 1.96
C PRO A 75 10.54 2.63 0.85
N LEU A 76 9.58 1.72 1.03
CA LEU A 76 9.21 0.76 -0.02
C LEU A 76 8.53 1.44 -1.21
N VAL A 77 7.52 2.28 -0.97
CA VAL A 77 6.80 3.00 -2.01
C VAL A 77 7.75 3.91 -2.78
N TYR A 78 8.55 4.71 -2.07
CA TYR A 78 9.52 5.60 -2.72
C TYR A 78 10.63 4.83 -3.43
N GLY A 79 11.15 3.75 -2.82
CA GLY A 79 12.19 2.93 -3.43
C GLY A 79 11.74 2.31 -4.75
N ILE A 80 10.55 1.71 -4.78
CA ILE A 80 10.00 1.10 -6.00
C ILE A 80 9.64 2.17 -7.03
N LEU A 81 9.07 3.31 -6.61
CA LEU A 81 8.77 4.42 -7.52
C LEU A 81 10.04 4.98 -8.18
N ILE A 82 11.06 5.29 -7.39
CA ILE A 82 12.34 5.80 -7.90
C ILE A 82 12.96 4.77 -8.85
N TYR A 83 12.93 3.48 -8.49
CA TYR A 83 13.44 2.43 -9.36
C TYR A 83 12.67 2.35 -10.69
N ALA A 84 11.34 2.44 -10.66
CA ALA A 84 10.51 2.48 -11.86
C ALA A 84 10.81 3.71 -12.74
N LEU A 85 11.02 4.88 -12.14
CA LEU A 85 11.42 6.08 -12.87
C LEU A 85 12.80 5.91 -13.52
N ILE A 86 13.76 5.27 -12.82
CA ILE A 86 15.06 4.93 -13.40
C ILE A 86 14.88 4.00 -14.59
N VAL A 87 14.09 2.93 -14.47
CA VAL A 87 13.80 1.99 -15.56
C VAL A 87 13.21 2.72 -16.76
N VAL A 88 12.17 3.54 -16.56
CA VAL A 88 11.54 4.32 -17.65
C VAL A 88 12.51 5.30 -18.30
N SER A 89 13.46 5.86 -17.55
CA SER A 89 14.43 6.82 -18.06
C SER A 89 15.66 6.20 -18.73
N SER A 90 15.90 4.90 -18.56
CA SER A 90 17.18 4.26 -18.94
C SER A 90 17.04 3.05 -19.86
N GLN A 91 15.83 2.50 -20.01
CA GLN A 91 15.57 1.31 -20.82
C GLN A 91 14.68 1.66 -22.03
N ASP A 92 14.90 0.97 -23.14
CA ASP A 92 14.02 1.04 -24.32
C ASP A 92 12.78 0.17 -24.10
N LEU A 93 11.75 0.79 -23.51
CA LEU A 93 10.50 0.10 -23.21
C LEU A 93 9.53 0.18 -24.38
N THR A 94 8.84 -0.94 -24.61
CA THR A 94 7.69 -0.95 -25.50
C THR A 94 6.49 -0.24 -24.87
N VAL A 95 5.52 0.18 -25.70
CA VAL A 95 4.33 0.88 -25.23
C VAL A 95 3.54 0.06 -24.20
N TYR A 96 3.44 -1.26 -24.38
CA TYR A 96 2.70 -2.11 -23.46
C TYR A 96 3.41 -2.23 -22.10
N GLU A 97 4.74 -2.21 -22.07
CA GLU A 97 5.51 -2.19 -20.82
C GLU A 97 5.28 -0.89 -20.06
N ILE A 98 5.27 0.24 -20.75
CA ILE A 98 4.95 1.55 -20.15
C ILE A 98 3.55 1.51 -19.53
N ILE A 99 2.54 0.98 -20.25
CA ILE A 99 1.18 0.85 -19.73
C ILE A 99 1.17 -0.03 -18.46
N GLY A 100 1.81 -1.20 -18.50
CA GLY A 100 1.82 -2.08 -17.34
C GLY A 100 2.60 -1.50 -16.15
N LEU A 101 3.69 -0.75 -16.38
CA LEU A 101 4.39 -0.01 -15.32
C LEU A 101 3.50 1.07 -14.71
N ILE A 102 2.76 1.84 -15.51
CA ILE A 102 1.80 2.84 -15.02
C ILE A 102 0.76 2.17 -14.12
N LEU A 103 0.19 1.04 -14.56
CA LEU A 103 -0.79 0.29 -13.77
C LEU A 103 -0.20 -0.27 -12.49
N THR A 104 0.98 -0.91 -12.56
CA THR A 104 1.67 -1.48 -11.40
C THR A 104 2.01 -0.42 -10.36
N ILE A 105 2.59 0.70 -10.79
CA ILE A 105 2.96 1.79 -9.87
C ILE A 105 1.71 2.47 -9.32
N GLY A 106 0.71 2.77 -10.15
CA GLY A 106 -0.56 3.34 -9.69
C GLY A 106 -1.24 2.49 -8.62
N MET A 107 -1.25 1.17 -8.80
CA MET A 107 -1.80 0.23 -7.81
C MET A 107 -0.98 0.18 -6.52
N LEU A 108 0.36 0.22 -6.60
CA LEU A 108 1.21 0.32 -5.41
C LEU A 108 0.93 1.62 -4.64
N LEU A 109 0.82 2.75 -5.34
CA LEU A 109 0.51 4.04 -4.72
C LEU A 109 -0.88 4.05 -4.07
N GLY A 110 -1.88 3.42 -4.67
CA GLY A 110 -3.20 3.27 -4.06
C GLY A 110 -3.19 2.35 -2.84
N ALA A 111 -2.77 1.10 -3.03
CA ALA A 111 -2.92 0.05 -2.05
C ALA A 111 -1.98 0.18 -0.84
N ASN A 112 -0.79 0.74 -1.04
CA ASN A 112 0.21 0.93 0.02
C ASN A 112 0.45 2.40 0.35
N GLY A 113 0.40 3.31 -0.63
CA GLY A 113 0.56 4.75 -0.38
C GLY A 113 -0.66 5.35 0.32
N ILE A 114 -1.78 5.47 -0.40
CA ILE A 114 -3.00 6.14 0.05
C ILE A 114 -3.60 5.43 1.27
N ASN A 115 -3.71 4.09 1.24
CA ASN A 115 -4.28 3.33 2.37
C ASN A 115 -3.49 3.51 3.67
N VAL A 116 -2.15 3.48 3.62
CA VAL A 116 -1.33 3.67 4.82
C VAL A 116 -1.32 5.15 5.24
N ALA A 117 -1.37 6.07 4.27
CA ALA A 117 -1.52 7.48 4.56
C ALA A 117 -2.82 7.81 5.29
N HIS A 118 -3.91 7.14 4.93
CA HIS A 118 -5.20 7.24 5.63
C HIS A 118 -5.04 6.85 7.10
N GLU A 119 -4.47 5.68 7.38
CA GLU A 119 -4.27 5.20 8.74
C GLU A 119 -3.34 6.11 9.56
N LEU A 120 -2.21 6.54 8.98
CA LEU A 120 -1.27 7.45 9.64
C LEU A 120 -1.84 8.86 9.84
N GLY A 121 -2.73 9.31 8.96
CA GLY A 121 -3.40 10.60 9.07
C GLY A 121 -4.34 10.70 10.27
N HIS A 122 -4.90 9.58 10.74
CA HIS A 122 -5.74 9.51 11.95
C HIS A 122 -4.97 9.70 13.24
N ARG A 123 -3.67 9.39 13.22
CA ARG A 123 -2.85 9.50 14.41
C ARG A 123 -2.69 10.96 14.82
N GLN A 124 -2.70 11.23 16.13
CA GLN A 124 -2.64 12.59 16.66
C GLN A 124 -1.21 13.16 16.65
N ALA A 125 -0.18 12.31 16.61
CA ALA A 125 1.19 12.77 16.59
C ALA A 125 1.55 13.40 15.22
N SER A 126 2.23 14.54 15.26
CA SER A 126 2.61 15.29 14.06
C SER A 126 3.53 14.53 13.11
N LYS A 127 4.39 13.65 13.65
CA LYS A 127 5.34 12.85 12.86
C LYS A 127 4.62 11.82 11.97
N GLU A 128 3.64 11.12 12.50
CA GLU A 128 2.87 10.12 11.77
C GLU A 128 2.04 10.78 10.65
N ARG A 129 1.41 11.93 10.94
CA ARG A 129 0.71 12.73 9.92
C ARG A 129 1.63 13.22 8.81
N PHE A 130 2.88 13.58 9.14
CA PHE A 130 3.87 13.95 8.13
C PHE A 130 4.21 12.75 7.23
N LEU A 131 4.41 11.56 7.80
CA LEU A 131 4.64 10.34 7.02
C LEU A 131 3.44 10.01 6.12
N GLY A 132 2.21 10.16 6.62
CA GLY A 132 1.02 9.98 5.80
C GLY A 132 0.95 10.96 4.63
N LYS A 133 1.24 12.25 4.86
CA LYS A 133 1.37 13.24 3.78
C LYS A 133 2.48 12.89 2.79
N ALA A 134 3.65 12.44 3.27
CA ALA A 134 4.72 11.99 2.40
C ALA A 134 4.27 10.82 1.50
N LEU A 135 3.47 9.89 2.02
CA LEU A 135 2.90 8.79 1.22
C LEU A 135 1.84 9.23 0.20
N LEU A 136 1.15 10.36 0.40
CA LEU A 136 0.19 10.93 -0.56
C LEU A 136 0.85 11.74 -1.68
N LEU A 137 2.07 12.21 -1.46
CA LEU A 137 2.77 13.08 -2.41
C LEU A 137 3.02 12.40 -3.77
N PRO A 138 3.45 11.13 -3.86
CA PRO A 138 3.65 10.45 -5.13
C PRO A 138 2.41 10.37 -6.02
N SER A 139 1.22 10.26 -5.43
CA SER A 139 -0.05 10.24 -6.16
C SER A 139 -0.65 11.64 -6.34
N LEU A 140 0.09 12.70 -5.96
CA LEU A 140 -0.33 14.09 -5.98
C LEU A 140 -1.65 14.33 -5.21
N TYR A 141 -1.93 13.51 -4.19
CA TYR A 141 -3.23 13.47 -3.53
C TYR A 141 -3.19 14.03 -2.10
N MET A 142 -2.43 15.10 -1.88
CA MET A 142 -2.21 15.68 -0.55
C MET A 142 -3.49 16.21 0.13
N HIS A 143 -4.50 16.60 -0.67
CA HIS A 143 -5.79 17.09 -0.16
C HIS A 143 -6.64 15.99 0.48
N PHE A 144 -6.32 14.71 0.25
CA PHE A 144 -6.95 13.56 0.91
C PHE A 144 -6.92 13.69 2.45
N TYR A 145 -5.82 14.25 2.99
CA TYR A 145 -5.68 14.51 4.42
C TYR A 145 -6.77 15.46 4.97
N ILE A 146 -7.26 16.39 4.15
CA ILE A 146 -8.27 17.35 4.55
C ILE A 146 -9.67 16.78 4.28
N GLU A 147 -9.95 16.33 3.06
CA GLU A 147 -11.29 15.89 2.68
C GLU A 147 -11.71 14.59 3.40
N HIS A 148 -10.80 13.63 3.49
CA HIS A 148 -11.12 12.29 3.97
C HIS A 148 -10.75 12.15 5.44
N ASN A 149 -9.47 12.33 5.79
CA ASN A 149 -9.01 12.14 7.16
C ASN A 149 -9.66 13.12 8.15
N PHE A 150 -9.75 14.40 7.79
CA PHE A 150 -10.40 15.39 8.65
C PHE A 150 -11.92 15.45 8.42
N GLY A 151 -12.36 15.56 7.16
CA GLY A 151 -13.77 15.77 6.82
C GLY A 151 -14.71 14.60 7.13
N HIS A 152 -14.38 13.37 6.69
CA HIS A 152 -15.26 12.21 6.92
C HIS A 152 -15.30 11.78 8.39
N HIS A 153 -14.23 11.98 9.15
CA HIS A 153 -14.15 11.53 10.56
C HIS A 153 -14.60 12.60 11.57
N LEU A 154 -14.86 13.83 11.13
CA LEU A 154 -15.52 14.85 11.96
C LEU A 154 -16.97 14.43 12.31
N HIS A 155 -17.56 13.55 11.50
CA HIS A 155 -18.95 13.09 11.63
C HIS A 155 -19.11 11.56 11.68
N ALA A 156 -18.02 10.81 11.88
CA ALA A 156 -18.02 9.34 11.91
C ALA A 156 -18.28 8.78 13.32
#